data_AF-A0A1F5WQ27-F1
#
_entry.id   AF-A0A1F5WQ27-F1
#
_cell.length_a   1.000
_cell.length_b   1.000
_cell.length_c   1.000
_cell.angle_alpha   90.00
_cell.angle_beta   90.00
_cell.angle_gamma   90.00
#
_symmetry.space_group_name_H-M   'P 1'
#
loop_
_entity.id
_entity.type
_entity.pdbx_description
1 polymer ?
#
loop_
_entity_poly.entity_id
_entity_poly.type
_entity_poly.pdbx_seq_one_letter_code
_entity_poly.pdbx_strand_id
1 'polypeptide(L)' 'MDFKSKSIILASIIVAVIIVAAGFWYWSKSRQTQKETPTLGSFIFEKTQNPLEGQVPDTNPFKNRKNPLDSLYQNPFE' A
#
# COMPACT_ATOMS: atom_id res chain seq x y z
N MET A 1 -22.42 -41.89 24.14
CA MET A 1 -22.70 -40.44 24.16
C MET A 1 -24.15 -40.23 23.75
N ASP A 2 -25.01 -40.00 24.73
CA ASP A 2 -26.44 -39.81 24.53
C ASP A 2 -26.71 -38.57 23.68
N PHE A 3 -27.76 -38.57 22.86
CA PHE A 3 -28.08 -37.48 21.92
C PHE A 3 -28.09 -36.09 22.58
N LYS A 4 -28.53 -36.02 23.85
CA LYS A 4 -28.54 -34.79 24.66
C LYS A 4 -27.14 -34.23 24.93
N SER A 5 -26.15 -35.10 25.20
CA SER A 5 -24.76 -34.69 25.43
C SER A 5 -24.10 -34.16 24.15
N LYS A 6 -24.41 -34.77 22.99
CA LYS A 6 -23.91 -34.33 21.68
C LYS A 6 -24.44 -32.94 21.31
N SER A 7 -25.71 -32.66 21.58
CA SER A 7 -26.30 -31.33 21.33
C SER A 7 -25.71 -30.24 22.23
N ILE A 8 -25.41 -30.55 23.49
CA ILE A 8 -24.77 -29.60 24.41
C ILE A 8 -23.32 -29.30 23.98
N ILE A 9 -22.57 -30.34 23.59
CA ILE A 9 -21.19 -30.18 23.09
C ILE A 9 -21.18 -29.36 21.78
N LEU A 10 -22.14 -29.62 20.88
CA LEU A 10 -22.25 -28.85 19.63
C LEU A 10 -22.56 -27.38 19.90
N ALA A 11 -23.49 -27.10 20.83
CA ALA A 11 -23.83 -25.73 21.21
C ALA A 11 -22.64 -24.99 21.84
N SER A 12 -21.85 -25.64 22.69
CA SER A 12 -20.67 -25.00 23.29
C SER A 12 -19.60 -24.66 22.25
N ILE A 13 -19.40 -25.52 21.25
CA ILE A 13 -18.45 -25.27 20.15
C ILE A 13 -18.91 -24.05 19.34
N ILE A 14 -20.20 -23.97 19.01
CA ILE A 14 -20.75 -22.83 18.25
C ILE A 14 -20.55 -21.52 19.02
N VAL A 15 -20.82 -21.50 20.33
CA VAL A 15 -20.62 -20.31 21.16
C VAL A 15 -19.14 -19.91 21.21
N ALA A 16 -18.23 -20.87 21.37
CA ALA A 16 -16.79 -20.59 21.35
C ALA A 16 -16.33 -19.98 20.03
N VAL A 17 -16.82 -20.50 18.89
CA VAL A 17 -16.50 -19.96 17.56
C VAL A 17 -17.02 -18.53 17.40
N ILE A 18 -18.22 -18.22 17.89
CA ILE A 18 -18.79 -16.86 17.84
C ILE A 18 -17.94 -15.87 18.65
N ILE A 19 -17.49 -16.26 19.84
CA ILE A 19 -16.64 -15.42 20.69
C ILE A 19 -15.29 -15.14 20.01
N VAL A 20 -14.66 -16.18 19.43
CA VAL A 20 -13.40 -16.04 18.69
C VAL A 20 -13.58 -15.14 17.46
N ALA A 21 -14.66 -15.32 16.70
CA ALA A 21 -14.95 -14.49 15.53
C ALA A 21 -15.20 -13.02 15.91
N ALA A 22 -15.96 -12.76 16.99
CA ALA A 22 -16.23 -11.41 17.48
C ALA A 22 -14.94 -10.73 18.01
N GLY A 23 -14.12 -11.47 18.76
CA GLY A 23 -12.82 -10.98 19.24
C GLY A 23 -11.86 -10.68 18.10
N PHE A 24 -11.79 -11.56 17.10
CA PHE A 24 -10.99 -11.34 15.90
C PHE A 24 -11.48 -10.13 15.08
N TRP A 25 -12.80 -9.94 14.95
CA TRP A 25 -13.37 -8.79 14.26
C TRP A 25 -13.04 -7.47 14.98
N TYR A 26 -13.18 -7.44 16.31
CA TYR A 26 -12.85 -6.27 17.12
C TYR A 26 -11.35 -5.91 17.02
N TRP A 27 -10.47 -6.91 17.12
CA TRP A 27 -9.03 -6.71 16.97
C TRP A 27 -8.63 -6.32 15.55
N SER A 28 -9.22 -6.94 14.54
CA SER A 28 -8.98 -6.61 13.12
C SER A 28 -9.40 -5.18 12.81
N LYS A 29 -10.56 -4.73 13.31
CA LYS A 29 -11.05 -3.36 13.16
C LYS A 29 -10.08 -2.34 13.76
N SER A 30 -9.42 -2.66 14.87
CA SER A 30 -8.41 -1.77 15.49
C SER A 30 -7.20 -1.50 14.59
N ARG A 31 -6.89 -2.40 13.65
CA ARG A 31 -5.75 -2.29 12.73
C ARG A 31 -6.07 -1.59 11.40
N GLN A 32 -7.35 -1.37 11.09
CA GLN A 32 -7.76 -0.79 9.80
C GLN A 32 -7.86 0.75 9.82
N THR A 33 -7.60 1.41 10.95
CA THR A 33 -7.78 2.87 11.10
C THR A 33 -6.66 3.72 10.47
N GLN A 34 -5.57 3.12 10.01
CA GLN A 34 -4.52 3.82 9.27
C GLN A 34 -4.68 3.66 7.75
N LYS A 35 -5.85 4.05 7.23
CA LYS A 35 -5.88 4.63 5.89
C LYS A 35 -5.85 6.12 6.10
N GLU A 36 -4.64 6.69 6.09
CA GLU A 36 -4.43 8.13 6.08
C GLU A 36 -5.09 8.69 4.83
N THR A 37 -6.37 9.05 4.93
CA THR A 37 -7.00 9.89 3.92
C THR A 37 -6.20 11.18 3.88
N PRO A 38 -5.65 11.59 2.72
CA PRO A 38 -4.84 12.78 2.65
C PRO A 38 -5.68 13.95 3.17
N THR A 39 -5.18 14.55 4.25
CA THR A 39 -5.79 15.73 4.85
C THR A 39 -5.44 16.94 3.98
N LEU A 40 -6.21 18.02 4.10
CA LEU A 40 -5.89 19.26 3.37
C LEU A 40 -4.45 19.73 3.66
N GLY A 41 -3.97 19.53 4.88
CA GLY A 41 -2.58 19.84 5.26
C GLY A 41 -1.55 18.96 4.57
N SER A 42 -1.76 17.64 4.50
CA SER A 42 -0.81 16.74 3.82
C SER A 42 -0.78 17.00 2.30
N PHE A 43 -1.92 17.32 1.70
CA PHE A 43 -1.99 17.72 0.30
C PHE A 43 -1.24 19.02 -0.01
N ILE A 44 -1.39 20.05 0.83
CA ILE A 44 -0.68 21.32 0.68
C ILE A 44 0.83 21.12 0.88
N PHE A 45 1.23 20.32 1.87
CA PHE A 45 2.64 20.02 2.12
C PHE A 45 3.27 19.32 0.91
N GLU A 46 2.67 18.24 0.42
CA GLU A 46 3.15 17.51 -0.76
C GLU A 46 3.28 18.42 -1.99
N LYS A 47 2.26 19.24 -2.24
CA LYS A 47 2.27 20.19 -3.36
C LYS A 47 3.32 21.30 -3.24
N THR A 48 3.70 21.70 -2.03
CA THR A 48 4.71 22.74 -1.80
C THR A 48 6.13 22.19 -1.77
N GLN A 49 6.33 20.89 -1.51
CA GLN A 49 7.67 20.27 -1.57
C GLN A 49 8.21 20.19 -3.01
N ASN A 50 7.33 20.03 -4.01
CA ASN A 50 7.75 19.96 -5.41
C ASN A 50 6.85 20.82 -6.32
N PRO A 51 6.94 22.17 -6.22
CA PRO A 51 6.02 23.08 -6.91
C PRO A 51 6.14 23.05 -8.43
N LEU A 52 7.21 22.44 -8.96
CA LEU A 52 7.51 22.34 -10.39
C LEU A 52 7.34 20.92 -10.94
N GLU A 53 6.88 19.97 -10.12
CA GLU A 53 6.65 18.59 -10.56
C GLU A 53 5.67 18.55 -11.73
N GLY A 54 6.12 17.98 -12.87
CA GLY A 54 5.33 17.90 -14.09
C GLY A 54 5.08 19.21 -14.84
N GLN A 55 5.54 20.36 -14.32
CA GLN A 55 5.43 21.67 -14.98
C GLN A 55 6.67 22.03 -15.80
N VAL A 56 7.83 21.45 -15.45
CA VAL A 56 9.04 21.64 -16.25
C VAL A 56 9.06 20.62 -17.37
N PRO A 57 9.29 21.06 -18.62
CA PRO A 57 9.55 20.13 -19.70
C PRO A 57 10.81 19.34 -19.36
N ASP A 58 10.87 18.12 -19.88
CA ASP A 58 12.04 17.28 -19.72
C ASP A 58 13.31 18.02 -20.16
N THR A 59 14.32 18.06 -19.28
CA THR A 59 15.60 18.75 -19.54
C THR A 59 16.31 18.23 -20.79
N ASN A 60 16.03 16.98 -21.17
CA ASN A 60 16.52 16.38 -22.39
C ASN A 60 15.35 16.09 -23.35
N PRO A 61 15.12 16.88 -24.41
CA PRO A 61 14.07 16.59 -25.40
C PRO A 61 14.38 15.35 -26.27
N PHE A 62 15.54 14.73 -26.08
CA PHE A 62 16.02 13.57 -26.84
C PHE A 62 16.20 12.31 -25.98
N LYS A 63 15.49 12.16 -24.84
CA LYS A 63 15.62 10.96 -23.97
C LYS A 63 15.49 9.63 -24.70
N ASN A 64 14.74 9.61 -25.81
CA ASN A 64 14.50 8.40 -26.62
C ASN A 64 15.39 8.32 -27.87
N ARG A 65 16.42 9.17 -28.01
CA ARG A 65 17.39 9.10 -29.11
C ARG A 65 18.77 8.81 -28.55
N LYS A 66 19.45 7.83 -29.14
CA LYS A 66 20.87 7.60 -28.90
C LYS A 66 21.67 8.79 -29.45
N ASN A 67 22.74 9.19 -28.77
CA ASN A 67 23.63 10.23 -29.27
C ASN A 67 24.13 9.82 -30.68
N PRO A 68 23.96 10.64 -31.73
CA PRO A 68 24.46 10.27 -33.07
C PRO A 68 25.99 10.17 -33.13
N LEU A 69 26.71 10.72 -32.14
CA LEU A 69 28.16 10.66 -32.02
C LEU A 69 28.65 9.55 -31.08
N ASP A 70 27.75 8.77 -30.48
CA ASP A 70 28.09 7.70 -29.52
C ASP A 70 29.00 6.64 -30.14
N SER A 71 28.88 6.42 -31.46
CA SER A 71 29.72 5.47 -32.21
C SER A 71 31.04 6.05 -32.71
N LEU A 72 31.20 7.38 -32.64
CA LEU A 72 32.39 8.08 -33.15
C LEU A 72 33.34 8.49 -32.02
N TYR A 73 32.81 8.64 -30.81
CA TYR A 73 33.60 8.96 -29.63
C TYR A 73 34.31 7.71 -29.11
N GLN A 74 35.64 7.72 -29.24
CA GLN A 74 36.54 6.81 -28.52
C GLN A 74 37.21 7.64 -27.43
N ASN A 75 37.11 7.22 -26.17
CA ASN A 75 37.83 7.88 -25.08
C ASN A 75 39.35 7.77 -25.34
N PRO A 76 40.09 8.88 -25.50
CA PRO A 76 41.53 8.82 -25.81
C PRO A 76 42.40 8.42 -24.62
N PHE A 77 41.80 8.22 -23.44
CA PHE A 77 42.45 7.82 -22.21
C PHE A 77 42.06 6.40 -21.76
N GLU A 78 41.30 5.67 -22.56
CA GLU A 78 41.03 4.23 -22.41
C GLU A 78 41.95 3.38 -23.31
#